data_AF-A0A6I1JHW5-F1
#
_entry.id   AF-A0A6I1JHW5-F1
#
_cell.length_a   1.000
_cell.length_b   1.000
_cell.length_c   1.000
_cell.angle_alpha   90.00
_cell.angle_beta   90.00
_cell.angle_gamma   90.00
#
_symmetry.space_group_name_H-M   'P 1'
#
loop_
_entity.id
_entity.type
_entity.pdbx_description
1 polymer ?
#
loop_
_entity_poly.entity_id
_entity_poly.type
_entity_poly.pdbx_seq_one_letter_code
_entity_poly.pdbx_strand_id
1 'polypeptide(L)'
;LDSAVPNGTKVVVLHPGGNDSSPAQRQQNVRAIMARLSGRGVKVVNAQPVVRSALQRYAQHDGVHLTAQGHQAVAQALLGSVRQALR
;
A
#
# COMPACT_ATOMS: atom_id res chain seq x y z
N LEU A 1 7.32 10.46 -8.06
CA LEU A 1 6.50 9.30 -8.50
C LEU A 1 7.14 8.61 -9.71
N ASP A 2 7.63 9.38 -10.67
CA ASP A 2 8.13 8.82 -11.95
C ASP A 2 9.40 7.97 -11.78
N SER A 3 10.27 8.29 -10.82
CA SER A 3 11.42 7.45 -10.45
C SER A 3 11.04 6.17 -9.68
N ALA A 4 9.99 6.23 -8.84
CA ALA A 4 9.54 5.13 -8.00
C ALA A 4 8.59 4.15 -8.73
N VAL A 5 7.97 4.61 -9.82
CA VAL A 5 7.02 3.85 -10.62
C VAL A 5 7.45 3.96 -12.08
N PRO A 6 8.35 3.08 -12.55
CA PRO A 6 8.86 3.10 -13.92
C PRO A 6 7.77 2.94 -14.98
N ASN A 7 8.07 3.35 -16.22
CA ASN A 7 7.18 3.11 -17.36
C ASN A 7 6.93 1.62 -17.57
N GLY A 8 5.72 1.27 -17.97
CA GLY A 8 5.28 -0.13 -18.12
C GLY A 8 4.72 -0.75 -16.85
N THR A 9 4.85 -0.12 -15.68
CA THR A 9 4.19 -0.58 -14.44
C THR A 9 2.69 -0.70 -14.65
N LYS A 10 2.11 -1.87 -14.34
CA LYS A 10 0.66 -2.12 -14.48
C LYS A 10 -0.10 -1.93 -13.17
N VAL A 11 0.53 -2.32 -12.06
CA VAL A 11 -0.08 -2.29 -10.72
C VAL A 11 0.90 -1.71 -9.72
N VAL A 12 0.38 -0.88 -8.80
CA VAL A 12 1.09 -0.42 -7.60
C VAL A 12 0.34 -0.89 -6.37
N VAL A 13 1.05 -1.55 -5.45
CA VAL A 13 0.56 -1.83 -4.10
C VAL A 13 0.97 -0.66 -3.21
N LEU A 14 0.01 0.12 -2.74
CA LEU A 14 0.24 1.38 -2.03
C LEU A 14 -0.01 1.21 -0.52
N HIS A 15 1.00 1.50 0.31
CA HIS A 15 0.92 1.52 1.78
C HIS A 15 1.37 2.89 2.32
N PRO A 16 0.49 3.91 2.38
CA PRO A 16 0.84 5.26 2.77
C PRO A 16 0.53 5.58 4.24
N GLY A 17 1.19 6.56 4.84
CA GLY A 17 0.74 7.13 6.13
C GLY A 17 1.53 6.74 7.37
N GLY A 18 2.53 5.86 7.25
CA GLY A 18 3.38 5.47 8.39
C GLY A 18 4.32 6.58 8.87
N ASN A 19 4.76 7.44 7.95
CA ASN A 19 5.74 8.51 8.20
C ASN A 19 5.17 9.92 7.98
N ASP A 20 3.88 10.05 7.69
CA ASP A 20 3.24 11.34 7.42
C ASP A 20 3.02 12.10 8.74
N SER A 21 3.57 13.32 8.82
CA SER A 21 3.51 14.16 10.03
C SER A 21 2.15 14.81 10.29
N SER A 22 1.25 14.84 9.31
CA SER A 22 -0.08 15.45 9.41
C SER A 22 -1.17 14.61 8.73
N PRO A 23 -2.31 14.32 9.39
CA PRO A 23 -3.42 13.58 8.80
C PRO A 23 -4.03 14.25 7.56
N ALA A 24 -4.13 15.58 7.56
CA ALA A 24 -4.70 16.35 6.45
C ALA A 24 -3.77 16.34 5.23
N GLN A 25 -2.47 16.58 5.45
CA GLN A 25 -1.45 16.47 4.40
C GLN A 25 -1.38 15.05 3.85
N ARG A 26 -1.42 14.03 4.71
CA ARG A 26 -1.49 12.62 4.30
C ARG A 26 -2.64 12.39 3.33
N GLN A 27 -3.86 12.82 3.67
CA GLN A 27 -5.02 12.59 2.82
C GLN A 27 -4.88 13.29 1.45
N GLN A 28 -4.37 14.52 1.44
CA GLN A 28 -4.11 15.26 0.20
C GLN A 28 -3.03 14.57 -0.65
N ASN A 29 -1.91 14.18 -0.05
CA ASN A 29 -0.79 13.52 -0.72
C ASN A 29 -1.22 12.17 -1.31
N VAL A 30 -1.96 11.36 -0.55
CA VAL A 30 -2.48 10.07 -1.02
C VAL A 30 -3.44 10.26 -2.20
N ARG A 31 -4.35 11.26 -2.15
CA ARG A 31 -5.22 11.58 -3.30
C ARG A 31 -4.41 11.97 -4.54
N ALA A 32 -3.39 12.81 -4.38
CA ALA A 32 -2.54 13.24 -5.50
C ALA A 32 -1.75 12.07 -6.10
N ILE A 33 -1.21 11.18 -5.27
CA ILE A 33 -0.51 9.95 -5.71
C ILE A 33 -1.47 9.06 -6.51
N MET A 34 -2.67 8.78 -5.98
CA MET A 34 -3.65 7.93 -6.65
C MET A 34 -4.11 8.53 -7.98
N ALA A 35 -4.37 9.84 -8.03
CA ALA A 35 -4.76 10.53 -9.26
C ALA A 35 -3.66 10.42 -10.34
N ARG A 36 -2.39 10.63 -9.97
CA ARG A 36 -1.26 10.55 -10.90
C ARG A 36 -0.99 9.12 -11.37
N LEU A 37 -1.18 8.11 -10.52
CA LEU A 37 -1.11 6.70 -10.93
C LEU A 37 -2.24 6.34 -11.92
N SER A 38 -3.47 6.77 -11.62
CA SER A 38 -4.62 6.56 -12.48
C SER A 38 -4.46 7.23 -13.85
N GLY A 39 -3.95 8.46 -13.89
CA GLY A 39 -3.66 9.18 -15.14
C GLY A 39 -2.61 8.49 -16.01
N ARG A 40 -1.78 7.63 -15.42
CA ARG A 40 -0.80 6.78 -16.13
C ARG A 40 -1.35 5.40 -16.51
N GLY A 41 -2.64 5.14 -16.27
CA GLY A 41 -3.27 3.83 -16.48
C GLY A 41 -2.80 2.75 -15.50
N VAL A 42 -2.15 3.13 -14.39
CA VAL A 42 -1.66 2.20 -13.37
C VAL A 42 -2.79 1.88 -12.40
N LYS A 43 -3.07 0.60 -12.19
CA LYS A 43 -4.03 0.15 -11.18
C LYS A 43 -3.43 0.24 -9.79
N VAL A 44 -4.21 0.65 -8.80
CA VAL A 44 -3.75 0.82 -7.42
C VAL A 44 -4.45 -0.18 -6.51
N VAL A 45 -3.68 -0.96 -5.78
CA VAL A 45 -4.15 -1.81 -4.68
C VAL A 45 -3.74 -1.15 -3.37
N ASN A 46 -4.71 -0.63 -2.61
CA ASN A 46 -4.45 0.00 -1.32
C ASN A 46 -4.22 -1.05 -0.22
N ALA A 47 -2.98 -1.16 0.26
CA ALA A 47 -2.58 -2.12 1.29
C ALA A 47 -2.81 -1.61 2.72
N GLN A 48 -3.08 -0.31 2.92
CA GLN A 48 -3.20 0.28 4.27
C GLN A 48 -4.16 -0.43 5.22
N PRO A 49 -5.40 -0.76 4.81
CA PRO A 49 -6.33 -1.40 5.73
C PRO A 49 -5.86 -2.79 6.15
N VAL A 50 -5.25 -3.54 5.22
CA VAL A 50 -4.76 -4.90 5.45
C VAL A 50 -3.55 -4.89 6.38
N VAL A 51 -2.57 -4.01 6.13
CA VAL A 51 -1.39 -3.87 6.99
C VAL A 51 -1.77 -3.41 8.39
N ARG A 52 -2.68 -2.43 8.51
CA ARG A 52 -3.17 -1.94 9.82
C ARG A 52 -3.86 -3.06 10.61
N SER A 53 -4.65 -3.90 9.95
CA SER A 53 -5.30 -5.06 10.58
C SER A 53 -4.26 -6.11 11.02
N ALA A 54 -3.26 -6.38 10.18
CA ALA A 54 -2.20 -7.34 10.51
C ALA A 54 -1.34 -6.90 11.69
N LEU A 55 -1.03 -5.60 11.82
CA LEU A 55 -0.26 -5.05 12.94
C LEU A 55 -0.92 -5.30 14.29
N GLN A 56 -2.25 -5.39 14.36
CA GLN A 56 -2.96 -5.68 15.62
C GLN A 56 -2.70 -7.09 16.15
N ARG A 57 -2.25 -8.02 15.31
CA ARG A 57 -2.10 -9.46 15.64
C ARG A 57 -0.67 -9.96 15.50
N TYR A 58 0.12 -9.32 14.64
CA TYR A 58 1.41 -9.81 14.20
C TYR A 58 2.49 -8.72 14.25
N ALA A 59 2.36 -7.75 15.15
CA ALA A 59 3.43 -6.78 15.38
C ALA A 59 4.66 -7.46 16.00
N GLN A 60 5.84 -6.97 15.63
CA GLN A 60 7.08 -7.22 16.34
C GLN A 60 7.03 -6.57 17.73
N HIS A 61 8.05 -6.82 18.55
CA HIS A 61 8.12 -6.27 19.91
C HIS A 61 8.10 -4.74 19.96
N ASP A 62 8.54 -4.07 18.89
CA ASP A 62 8.50 -2.61 18.78
C ASP A 62 7.09 -2.03 18.54
N GLY A 63 6.09 -2.87 18.24
CA GLY A 63 4.72 -2.44 17.96
C GLY A 63 4.54 -1.70 16.62
N VAL A 64 5.59 -1.59 15.80
CA VAL A 64 5.60 -0.79 14.56
C VAL A 64 5.73 -1.67 13.33
N HIS A 65 6.54 -2.73 13.40
CA HIS A 65 6.83 -3.61 12.27
C HIS A 65 6.02 -4.91 12.33
N LEU A 66 5.74 -5.51 11.18
CA LEU A 66 5.15 -6.85 11.12
C LEU A 66 6.21 -7.92 11.35
N THR A 67 5.83 -9.01 12.01
CA THR A 67 6.61 -10.25 12.00
C THR A 67 6.60 -10.88 10.60
N ALA A 68 7.44 -11.90 10.37
CA ALA A 68 7.42 -12.68 9.14
C ALA A 68 6.03 -13.28 8.85
N GLN A 69 5.36 -13.81 9.88
CA GLN A 69 3.98 -14.30 9.78
C GLN A 69 3.00 -13.19 9.41
N GLY A 70 3.17 -11.99 9.99
CA GLY A 70 2.37 -10.81 9.64
C GLY A 70 2.50 -10.43 8.16
N HIS A 71 3.72 -10.42 7.63
CA HIS A 71 3.96 -10.19 6.20
C HIS A 71 3.29 -11.25 5.32
N GLN A 72 3.36 -12.53 5.71
CA GLN A 72 2.69 -13.62 4.99
C GLN A 72 1.16 -13.42 4.96
N ALA A 73 0.56 -13.05 6.09
CA ALA A 73 -0.87 -12.80 6.18
C ALA A 73 -1.32 -11.62 5.29
N VAL A 74 -0.55 -10.53 5.27
CA VAL A 74 -0.81 -9.39 4.37
C VAL A 74 -0.73 -9.81 2.90
N ALA A 75 0.31 -10.56 2.52
CA ALA A 75 0.49 -11.02 1.15
C ALA A 75 -0.67 -11.92 0.68
N GLN A 76 -1.11 -12.85 1.53
CA GLN A 76 -2.26 -13.72 1.25
C GLN A 76 -3.55 -12.92 1.06
N ALA A 77 -3.81 -11.94 1.92
CA ALA A 77 -5.00 -11.10 1.85
C ALA A 77 -5.02 -10.20 0.59
N LEU A 78 -3.86 -9.74 0.11
CA LEU A 78 -3.77 -8.88 -1.07
C LEU A 78 -3.78 -9.65 -2.40
N LEU A 79 -3.48 -10.95 -2.39
CA LEU A 79 -3.27 -11.75 -3.61
C LEU A 79 -4.43 -11.65 -4.60
N GLY A 80 -5.68 -11.75 -4.12
CA GLY A 80 -6.86 -11.66 -4.97
C GLY A 80 -6.98 -10.32 -5.70
N SER A 81 -6.79 -9.22 -4.98
CA SER A 81 -6.85 -7.87 -5.54
C SER A 81 -5.71 -7.59 -6.52
N VAL A 82 -4.50 -8.07 -6.24
CA VAL A 82 -3.35 -7.93 -7.16
C VAL A 82 -3.60 -8.73 -8.44
N ARG A 83 -4.06 -9.98 -8.34
CA ARG A 83 -4.42 -10.78 -9.52
C ARG A 83 -5.51 -10.12 -10.35
N GLN A 84 -6.52 -9.54 -9.70
CA GLN A 84 -7.58 -8.83 -10.41
C GLN A 84 -7.08 -7.56 -11.10
N ALA A 85 -6.15 -6.83 -10.48
CA ALA A 85 -5.57 -5.61 -11.06
C ALA A 85 -4.62 -5.87 -12.23
N LEU A 86 -4.09 -7.09 -12.37
CA LEU A 86 -3.24 -7.53 -13.48
C LEU A 86 -4.03 -8.03 -14.70
N ARG A 87 -5.34 -8.22 -14.57
CA ARG A 87 -6.22 -8.65 -15.66
C ARG A 87 -6.61 -7.50 -16.58
#